data_AF-A0A6I1VW71-F1
#
_entry.id   AF-A0A6I1VW71-F1
#
_cell.length_a   1.000
_cell.length_b   1.000
_cell.length_c   1.000
_cell.angle_alpha   90.00
_cell.angle_beta   90.00
_cell.angle_gamma   90.00
#
_symmetry.space_group_name_H-M   'P 1'
#
loop_
_entity.id
_entity.type
_entity.pdbx_description
1 polymer ?
#
loop_
_entity_poly.entity_id
_entity_poly.type
_entity_poly.pdbx_seq_one_letter_code
_entity_poly.pdbx_strand_id
1 'polypeptide(L)'
;FAVATNPEIDIVIELIGGYTIARELVLKAIENGKHVVTANKALIAVHGNEIFAKAQEKGVIVAFEAAVAGGIPVIKAIREGLSANRINWVAGIINGTG
;
A
#
# COMPACT_ATOMS: atom_id res chain seq x y z
N PHE A 1 -10.03 6.03 -15.28
CA PHE A 1 -9.19 6.62 -14.21
C PHE A 1 -9.71 7.96 -13.67
N ALA A 2 -11.00 8.28 -13.79
CA ALA A 2 -11.53 9.60 -13.39
C ALA A 2 -11.27 9.97 -11.92
N VAL A 3 -11.37 9.00 -11.01
CA VAL A 3 -11.07 9.19 -9.57
C VAL A 3 -9.60 9.59 -9.35
N ALA A 4 -8.66 8.97 -10.06
CA ALA A 4 -7.23 9.26 -9.94
C ALA A 4 -6.81 10.60 -10.56
N THR A 5 -7.66 11.22 -11.39
CA THR A 5 -7.37 12.49 -12.07
C THR A 5 -8.25 13.65 -11.61
N ASN A 6 -9.25 13.40 -10.76
CA ASN A 6 -10.14 14.45 -10.25
C ASN A 6 -9.36 15.35 -9.28
N PRO A 7 -9.26 16.67 -9.51
CA PRO A 7 -8.53 17.58 -8.63
C PRO A 7 -9.10 17.66 -7.20
N GLU A 8 -10.39 17.38 -7.01
CA GLU A 8 -11.07 17.44 -5.70
C GLU A 8 -10.81 16.22 -4.80
N ILE A 9 -10.01 15.24 -5.27
CA ILE A 9 -9.76 13.99 -4.55
C ILE A 9 -8.33 13.97 -4.03
N ASP A 10 -8.16 13.97 -2.71
CA ASP A 10 -6.82 13.91 -2.09
C ASP A 10 -6.33 12.47 -1.88
N ILE A 11 -7.25 11.52 -1.66
CA ILE A 11 -6.93 10.14 -1.27
C ILE A 11 -7.70 9.16 -2.15
N VAL A 12 -6.99 8.16 -2.69
CA VAL A 12 -7.55 7.06 -3.47
C VAL A 12 -7.47 5.77 -2.65
N ILE A 13 -8.61 5.08 -2.53
CA ILE A 13 -8.68 3.75 -1.89
C ILE A 13 -8.74 2.69 -3.01
N GLU A 14 -7.75 1.81 -3.07
CA GLU A 14 -7.64 0.75 -4.07
C GLU A 14 -7.96 -0.63 -3.47
N LEU A 15 -9.01 -1.26 -3.98
CA LEU A 15 -9.55 -2.56 -3.53
C LEU A 15 -9.90 -3.48 -4.71
N ILE A 16 -9.29 -3.29 -5.87
CA ILE A 16 -9.65 -3.96 -7.13
C ILE A 16 -9.17 -5.42 -7.12
N GLY A 17 -7.98 -5.66 -6.57
CA GLY A 17 -7.30 -6.95 -6.68
C GLY A 17 -6.56 -7.12 -8.01
N GLY A 18 -5.72 -8.16 -8.10
CA GLY A 18 -4.81 -8.35 -9.23
C GLY A 18 -3.72 -7.27 -9.30
N TYR A 19 -2.99 -7.18 -10.42
CA TYR A 19 -1.82 -6.28 -10.51
C TYR A 19 -1.76 -5.41 -11.78
N THR A 20 -2.56 -5.65 -12.81
CA THR A 20 -2.53 -4.84 -14.04
C THR A 20 -3.22 -3.49 -13.85
N ILE A 21 -4.56 -3.46 -13.87
CA ILE A 21 -5.33 -2.22 -13.75
C ILE A 21 -5.10 -1.52 -12.41
N ALA A 22 -4.92 -2.30 -11.34
CA ALA A 22 -4.62 -1.78 -10.00
C ALA A 22 -3.30 -0.99 -9.99
N ARG A 23 -2.24 -1.50 -10.63
CA ARG A 23 -0.96 -0.79 -10.75
C ARG A 23 -1.11 0.51 -11.52
N GLU A 24 -1.77 0.48 -12.68
CA GLU A 24 -1.98 1.67 -13.50
C GLU A 24 -2.76 2.75 -12.74
N LEU A 25 -3.80 2.35 -12.00
CA LEU A 25 -4.59 3.28 -11.18
C LEU A 25 -3.74 3.92 -10.07
N VAL A 26 -2.97 3.11 -9.34
CA VAL A 26 -2.13 3.58 -8.22
C VAL A 26 -1.05 4.53 -8.73
N LEU A 27 -0.33 4.17 -9.79
CA LEU A 27 0.69 5.02 -10.38
C LEU A 27 0.09 6.32 -10.91
N LYS A 28 -1.10 6.28 -11.53
CA LYS A 28 -1.78 7.48 -12.00
C LYS A 28 -2.21 8.38 -10.84
N ALA A 29 -2.70 7.80 -9.74
CA ALA A 29 -3.07 8.56 -8.54
C ALA A 29 -1.85 9.27 -7.94
N ILE A 30 -0.72 8.55 -7.82
CA ILE A 30 0.55 9.11 -7.36
C ILE A 30 1.03 10.23 -8.29
N GLU A 31 1.00 10.04 -9.60
CA GLU A 31 1.38 11.08 -10.56
C GLU A 31 0.58 12.37 -10.38
N ASN A 32 -0.71 12.24 -10.00
CA ASN A 32 -1.62 13.37 -9.72
C ASN A 32 -1.55 13.87 -8.27
N GLY A 33 -0.55 13.47 -7.49
CA GLY A 33 -0.31 13.99 -6.14
C GLY A 33 -1.28 13.44 -5.08
N LYS A 34 -1.92 12.30 -5.34
CA LYS A 34 -2.91 11.70 -4.44
C LYS A 34 -2.26 10.68 -3.53
N HIS A 35 -2.66 10.67 -2.26
CA HIS A 35 -2.34 9.57 -1.36
C HIS A 35 -3.10 8.31 -1.77
N VAL A 36 -2.56 7.14 -1.45
CA VAL A 36 -3.17 5.85 -1.78
C VAL A 36 -3.26 4.97 -0.55
N VAL A 37 -4.41 4.33 -0.36
CA VAL A 37 -4.62 3.25 0.62
C VAL A 37 -5.02 2.00 -0.14
N THR A 38 -4.35 0.87 0.09
CA THR A 38 -4.66 -0.39 -0.60
C THR A 38 -4.70 -1.59 0.35
N ALA A 39 -5.56 -2.56 0.06
CA ALA A 39 -5.56 -3.89 0.69
C ALA A 39 -4.97 -4.98 -0.23
N ASN A 40 -4.43 -4.59 -1.40
CA ASN A 40 -4.05 -5.50 -2.46
C ASN A 40 -2.65 -6.09 -2.23
N LYS A 41 -2.61 -7.25 -1.55
CA LYS A 41 -1.38 -7.98 -1.24
C LYS A 41 -0.57 -8.35 -2.49
N ALA A 42 -1.24 -8.77 -3.57
CA ALA A 42 -0.56 -9.18 -4.80
C ALA A 42 0.16 -8.00 -5.46
N LEU A 43 -0.50 -6.84 -5.55
CA LEU A 43 0.09 -5.63 -6.09
C LEU A 43 1.32 -5.19 -5.29
N ILE A 44 1.21 -5.12 -3.97
CA ILE A 44 2.32 -4.68 -3.11
C ILE A 44 3.48 -5.69 -3.14
N ALA A 45 3.19 -6.99 -3.17
CA ALA A 45 4.23 -8.02 -3.23
C ALA A 45 5.04 -7.97 -4.53
N VAL A 46 4.40 -7.68 -5.68
CA VAL A 46 5.07 -7.70 -6.99
C VAL A 46 5.64 -6.33 -7.36
N HIS A 47 4.91 -5.25 -7.10
CA HIS A 47 5.21 -3.90 -7.59
C HIS A 47 5.46 -2.87 -6.48
N GLY A 48 5.49 -3.28 -5.21
CA GLY A 48 5.63 -2.36 -4.08
C GLY A 48 6.85 -1.44 -4.19
N ASN A 49 8.02 -1.96 -4.57
CA ASN A 49 9.25 -1.16 -4.67
C ASN A 49 9.11 0.03 -5.63
N GLU A 50 8.52 -0.19 -6.80
CA GLU A 50 8.27 0.87 -7.79
C GLU A 50 7.26 1.89 -7.25
N ILE A 51 6.15 1.40 -6.69
CA ILE A 51 5.08 2.24 -6.16
C ILE A 51 5.58 3.14 -5.03
N PHE A 52 6.33 2.59 -4.08
CA PHE A 52 6.86 3.34 -2.95
C PHE A 52 7.92 4.35 -3.38
N ALA A 53 8.78 4.01 -4.35
CA ALA A 53 9.74 4.95 -4.91
C ALA A 53 9.04 6.15 -5.57
N LYS A 54 8.02 5.91 -6.40
CA LYS A 54 7.24 6.98 -7.04
C LYS A 54 6.46 7.82 -6.05
N ALA A 55 5.90 7.20 -5.01
CA ALA A 55 5.23 7.90 -3.93
C ALA A 55 6.19 8.84 -3.19
N GLN A 56 7.40 8.36 -2.89
CA GLN A 56 8.46 9.15 -2.26
C GLN A 56 8.90 10.32 -3.15
N GLU A 57 9.13 10.09 -4.44
CA GLU A 57 9.48 11.14 -5.42
C GLU A 57 8.43 12.25 -5.48
N LYS A 58 7.15 11.88 -5.41
CA LYS A 58 6.03 12.84 -5.44
C LYS A 58 5.75 13.50 -4.09
N GLY A 59 6.20 12.90 -2.99
CA GLY A 59 5.87 13.34 -1.63
C GLY A 59 4.48 12.91 -1.15
N VAL A 60 3.93 11.81 -1.69
CA VAL A 60 2.63 11.25 -1.27
C VAL A 60 2.82 9.97 -0.46
N ILE A 61 1.76 9.55 0.22
CA ILE A 61 1.77 8.37 1.09
C ILE A 61 1.05 7.22 0.40
N VAL A 62 1.64 6.03 0.46
CA VAL A 62 0.98 4.77 0.09
C VAL A 62 0.91 3.88 1.33
N ALA A 63 -0.29 3.67 1.86
CA ALA A 63 -0.56 2.83 3.02
C ALA A 63 -1.14 1.47 2.60
N PHE A 64 -0.71 0.39 3.25
CA PHE A 64 -1.04 -0.98 2.85
C PHE A 64 -1.30 -1.94 4.02
N GLU A 65 -1.67 -1.41 5.19
CA GLU A 65 -1.89 -2.22 6.41
C GLU A 65 -2.84 -3.39 6.15
N ALA A 66 -3.97 -3.13 5.50
CA ALA A 66 -5.00 -4.14 5.21
C ALA A 66 -4.53 -5.28 4.29
N ALA A 67 -3.39 -5.13 3.60
CA ALA A 67 -2.80 -6.18 2.79
C ALA A 67 -2.10 -7.29 3.61
N VAL A 68 -1.83 -7.03 4.90
CA VAL A 68 -1.10 -7.96 5.79
C VAL A 68 -1.90 -8.20 7.07
N ALA A 69 -2.27 -9.47 7.31
CA ALA A 69 -2.98 -9.89 8.53
C ALA A 69 -4.33 -9.16 8.79
N GLY A 70 -4.95 -8.62 7.74
CA GLY A 70 -6.29 -8.03 7.80
C GLY A 70 -6.35 -6.80 8.70
N GLY A 71 -7.03 -6.91 9.83
CA GLY A 71 -7.19 -5.82 10.80
C GLY A 71 -6.08 -5.74 11.85
N ILE A 72 -5.12 -6.67 11.87
CA ILE A 72 -4.01 -6.65 12.83
C ILE A 72 -3.02 -5.57 12.38
N PRO A 73 -2.69 -4.56 13.20
CA PRO A 73 -1.85 -3.41 12.81
C PRO A 73 -0.35 -3.77 12.82
N VAL A 74 0.03 -4.80 12.07
CA VAL A 74 1.38 -5.37 12.06
C VAL A 74 2.39 -4.44 11.37
N ILE A 75 2.00 -3.76 10.30
CA ILE A 75 2.87 -2.81 9.59
C ILE A 75 3.15 -1.62 10.49
N LYS A 76 2.12 -1.05 11.14
CA LYS A 76 2.31 0.01 12.15
C LYS A 76 3.20 -0.43 13.30
N ALA A 77 2.97 -1.63 13.86
CA ALA A 77 3.79 -2.14 14.96
C ALA A 77 5.27 -2.25 14.57
N ILE A 78 5.57 -2.76 13.38
CA ILE A 78 6.93 -2.89 12.86
C ILE A 78 7.56 -1.52 12.55
N ARG A 79 6.82 -0.63 11.88
CA ARG A 79 7.36 0.66 11.42
C ARG A 79 7.52 1.69 12.54
N GLU A 80 6.56 1.77 13.44
CA GLU A 80 6.52 2.81 14.49
C GLU A 80 6.92 2.23 15.85
N GLY A 81 6.24 1.17 16.29
CA GLY A 81 6.42 0.59 17.62
C GLY A 81 7.79 -0.06 17.86
N LEU A 82 8.37 -0.64 16.81
CA LEU A 82 9.67 -1.32 16.86
C LEU A 82 10.77 -0.55 16.12
N SER A 83 10.56 0.73 15.83
CA SER A 83 11.52 1.58 15.09
C SER A 83 12.93 1.62 15.69
N ALA A 84 13.06 1.48 17.02
CA ALA A 84 14.34 1.44 17.74
C ALA A 84 14.98 0.03 17.84
N ASN A 85 14.34 -1.00 17.29
CA ASN A 85 14.77 -2.39 17.45
C ASN A 85 15.24 -2.99 16.12
N ARG A 86 16.23 -3.89 16.20
CA ARG A 86 16.61 -4.74 15.06
C ARG A 86 15.78 -6.01 15.08
N ILE A 87 14.92 -6.18 14.09
CA ILE A 87 14.11 -7.40 13.92
C ILE A 87 14.99 -8.49 13.32
N ASN A 88 15.16 -9.60 14.06
CA ASN A 88 15.96 -10.74 13.61
C ASN A 88 15.15 -11.76 12.80
N TRP A 89 13.88 -11.97 13.16
CA TRP A 89 12.96 -12.88 12.47
C TRP A 89 11.51 -12.48 12.75
N VAL A 90 10.60 -12.86 11.83
CA VAL A 90 9.15 -12.69 11.96
C VAL A 90 8.48 -13.97 11.47
N ALA A 91 7.52 -14.49 12.23
CA ALA A 91 6.71 -15.64 11.86
C ALA A 91 5.24 -15.38 12.20
N GLY A 92 4.32 -15.91 11.41
CA GLY A 92 2.89 -15.75 11.68
C GLY A 92 2.00 -16.56 10.72
N ILE A 93 0.85 -16.99 11.23
CA ILE A 93 -0.24 -17.55 10.42
C ILE A 93 -1.05 -16.37 9.89
N ILE A 94 -0.91 -16.09 8.59
CA ILE A 94 -1.42 -14.86 7.96
C ILE A 94 -2.47 -15.14 6.88
N ASN A 95 -3.01 -16.36 6.85
CA ASN A 95 -4.08 -16.77 5.96
C ASN A 95 -5.07 -17.69 6.71
N GLY A 96 -6.35 -17.35 6.67
CA GLY A 96 -7.41 -18.06 7.39
C GLY A 96 -8.19 -19.09 6.56
N THR A 97 -8.01 -19.14 5.24
CA THR A 97 -8.75 -20.08 4.35
C THR A 97 -8.02 -21.42 4.19
N GLY A 98 -7.48 -21.95 5.29
CA GLY A 98 -6.90 -23.30 5.33
C GLY A 98 -7.92 -24.38 5.04
#